data_AF-A0A956HA87-F1
#
_entry.id   AF-A0A956HA87-F1
#
_cell.length_a   1.000
_cell.length_b   1.000
_cell.length_c   1.000
_cell.angle_alpha   90.00
_cell.angle_beta   90.00
_cell.angle_gamma   90.00
#
_symmetry.space_group_name_H-M   'P 1'
#
loop_
_entity.id
_entity.type
_entity.pdbx_description
1 polymer ?
#
loop_
_entity_poly.entity_id
_entity_poly.type
_entity_poly.pdbx_seq_one_letter_code
_entity_poly.pdbx_strand_id
1 'polypeptide(L)'
;MLAACSGGSVPADRDGDGIPDRYEEEFGTDPGEADSDGDGIPDGREIAPGGSDPLDRLSWPDGVWPDFSANASVSDAGFAIGQQMPDIQLIDADGQTVSLHQFYGMVVLLDLGAGWCGP
;
A
#
# COMPACT_ATOMS: atom_id res chain seq x y z
N MET A 1 30.44 26.02 37.89
CA MET A 1 31.19 24.80 38.28
C MET A 1 30.24 23.62 38.09
N LEU A 2 30.59 22.70 37.17
CA LEU A 2 30.02 21.38 36.85
C LEU A 2 28.62 21.34 36.18
N ALA A 3 28.34 20.55 35.13
CA ALA A 3 29.13 19.73 34.21
C ALA A 3 28.27 19.46 32.96
N ALA A 4 28.82 19.68 31.75
CA ALA A 4 28.23 19.21 30.50
C ALA A 4 28.56 17.73 30.36
N CYS A 5 27.55 16.87 30.25
CA CYS A 5 27.76 15.46 29.90
C CYS A 5 28.35 15.38 28.49
N SER A 6 29.41 14.58 28.40
CA SER A 6 30.30 14.42 27.26
C SER A 6 29.58 13.94 26.00
N GLY A 7 30.09 14.40 24.85
CA GLY A 7 29.54 14.09 23.53
C GLY A 7 29.55 12.61 23.19
N GLY A 8 28.35 12.06 23.00
CA GLY A 8 28.10 11.08 21.97
C GLY A 8 27.39 11.83 20.84
N SER A 9 27.98 11.88 19.65
CA SER A 9 27.24 12.32 18.46
C SER A 9 26.08 11.35 18.27
N VAL A 10 24.85 11.79 18.54
CA VAL A 10 23.67 11.06 18.03
C VAL A 10 23.89 10.99 16.52
N PRO A 11 23.92 9.78 15.94
CA PRO A 11 24.08 9.67 14.49
C PRO A 11 22.93 10.45 13.84
N ALA A 12 23.23 11.15 12.75
CA ALA A 12 22.22 11.90 12.01
C ALA A 12 21.13 10.93 11.55
N ASP A 13 19.89 11.41 11.60
CA ASP A 13 18.67 10.78 11.13
C ASP A 13 17.93 11.95 10.46
N ARG A 14 18.07 12.07 9.14
CA ARG A 14 17.77 13.29 8.40
C ARG A 14 16.28 13.42 8.08
N ASP A 15 15.61 12.31 7.80
CA ASP A 15 14.18 12.27 7.49
C ASP A 15 13.32 11.90 8.70
N GLY A 16 13.93 11.42 9.78
CA GLY A 16 13.28 11.21 11.07
C GLY A 16 12.44 9.93 11.13
N ASP A 17 12.73 8.95 10.29
CA ASP A 17 12.00 7.67 10.23
C ASP A 17 12.40 6.70 11.37
N GLY A 18 13.47 7.01 12.09
CA GLY A 18 14.01 6.23 13.21
C GLY A 18 15.22 5.38 12.87
N ILE A 19 15.72 5.43 11.63
CA ILE A 19 16.97 4.83 11.18
C ILE A 19 18.02 5.96 11.02
N PRO A 20 19.20 5.84 11.64
CA PRO A 20 20.26 6.81 11.39
C PRO A 20 20.86 6.68 9.98
N ASP A 21 21.21 7.80 9.33
CA ASP A 21 21.69 7.92 7.94
C ASP A 21 22.73 6.86 7.53
N ARG A 22 23.66 6.54 8.45
CA ARG A 22 24.75 5.57 8.20
C ARG A 22 24.26 4.12 8.08
N TYR A 23 23.12 3.82 8.69
CA TYR A 23 22.48 2.50 8.63
C TYR A 23 21.55 2.42 7.45
N GLU A 24 20.91 3.51 7.07
CA GLU A 24 20.14 3.59 5.83
C GLU A 24 21.02 3.26 4.61
N GLU A 25 22.24 3.83 4.56
CA GLU A 25 23.24 3.45 3.55
C GLU A 25 23.63 1.95 3.58
N GLU A 26 23.56 1.30 4.75
CA GLU A 26 23.85 -0.15 4.91
C GLU A 26 22.66 -1.02 4.49
N PHE A 27 21.43 -0.55 4.71
CA PHE A 27 20.19 -1.21 4.29
C PHE A 27 19.83 -0.94 2.83
N GLY A 28 20.43 0.09 2.22
CA GLY A 28 20.19 0.49 0.83
C GLY A 28 19.03 1.48 0.66
N THR A 29 18.50 2.01 1.75
CA THR A 29 17.46 3.05 1.79
C THR A 29 18.06 4.45 1.58
N ASP A 30 17.24 5.43 1.19
CA ASP A 30 17.67 6.82 0.94
C ASP A 30 17.63 7.64 2.23
N PRO A 31 18.78 8.10 2.77
CA PRO A 31 18.83 8.87 4.00
C PRO A 31 18.20 10.27 3.95
N GLY A 32 17.40 10.59 2.93
CA GLY A 32 16.66 11.82 2.81
C GLY A 32 15.17 11.61 2.56
N GLU A 33 14.73 10.35 2.45
CA GLU A 33 13.36 9.95 2.17
C GLU A 33 12.95 8.90 3.19
N ALA A 34 12.05 9.26 4.10
CA ALA A 34 11.60 8.36 5.16
C ALA A 34 10.91 7.07 4.65
N ASP A 35 10.60 6.97 3.36
CA ASP A 35 9.91 5.87 2.67
C ASP A 35 10.58 5.72 1.28
N SER A 36 11.55 4.81 1.20
CA SER A 36 12.47 4.72 0.06
C SER A 36 11.86 4.14 -1.21
N ASP A 37 10.85 3.27 -1.10
CA ASP A 37 10.17 2.67 -2.25
C ASP A 37 8.83 3.37 -2.58
N GLY A 38 8.35 4.21 -1.67
CA GLY A 38 7.17 5.05 -1.82
C GLY A 38 5.87 4.26 -1.80
N ASP A 39 5.76 3.25 -0.94
CA ASP A 39 4.51 2.51 -0.70
C ASP A 39 3.63 3.13 0.42
N GLY A 40 4.17 4.11 1.15
CA GLY A 40 3.52 4.82 2.25
C GLY A 40 3.88 4.30 3.64
N ILE A 41 4.78 3.34 3.77
CA ILE A 41 5.31 2.81 5.03
C ILE A 41 6.75 3.34 5.21
N PRO A 42 7.09 3.96 6.35
CA PRO A 42 8.46 4.44 6.54
C PRO A 42 9.48 3.31 6.69
N ASP A 43 10.71 3.46 6.16
CA ASP A 43 11.75 2.43 6.14
C ASP A 43 12.03 1.86 7.54
N GLY A 44 12.07 2.73 8.56
CA GLY A 44 12.21 2.38 9.98
C GLY A 44 11.14 1.44 10.52
N ARG A 45 9.93 1.49 9.97
CA ARG A 45 8.85 0.56 10.29
C ARG A 45 8.98 -0.75 9.53
N GLU A 46 9.50 -0.71 8.32
CA GLU A 46 9.66 -1.90 7.47
C GLU A 46 10.80 -2.79 7.94
N ILE A 47 11.94 -2.20 8.33
CA ILE A 47 13.10 -2.93 8.87
C ILE A 47 12.82 -3.52 10.28
N ALA A 48 11.79 -3.02 10.97
CA ALA A 48 11.41 -3.54 12.28
C ALA A 48 10.91 -5.00 12.20
N PRO A 49 10.99 -5.78 13.30
CA PRO A 49 10.49 -7.15 13.31
C PRO A 49 9.00 -7.24 12.95
N GLY A 50 8.69 -7.98 11.89
CA GLY A 50 7.32 -8.11 11.36
C GLY A 50 6.91 -6.98 10.41
N GLY A 51 7.87 -6.18 9.93
CA GLY A 51 7.69 -5.24 8.82
C GLY A 51 7.85 -5.90 7.45
N SER A 52 8.09 -5.07 6.43
CA SER A 52 8.21 -5.38 5.00
C SER A 52 9.64 -5.17 4.49
N ASP A 53 9.82 -5.10 3.17
CA ASP A 53 11.11 -4.84 2.52
C ASP A 53 11.10 -3.38 2.06
N PRO A 54 11.95 -2.50 2.62
CA PRO A 54 11.92 -1.06 2.35
C PRO A 54 12.35 -0.65 0.94
N LEU A 55 12.72 -1.63 0.11
CA LEU A 55 13.14 -1.42 -1.28
C LEU A 55 12.19 -2.09 -2.27
N ASP A 56 11.08 -2.66 -1.80
CA ASP A 56 10.06 -3.30 -2.63
C ASP A 56 8.68 -2.79 -2.26
N ARG A 57 8.18 -1.84 -3.06
CA ARG A 57 6.85 -1.24 -2.94
C ARG A 57 5.69 -2.25 -2.86
N LEU A 58 5.90 -3.51 -3.26
CA LEU A 58 4.91 -4.58 -3.20
C LEU A 58 5.07 -5.51 -1.98
N SER A 59 6.03 -5.24 -1.11
CA SER A 59 6.24 -5.92 0.16
C SER A 59 5.44 -5.21 1.24
N TRP A 60 4.56 -5.95 1.93
CA TRP A 60 3.66 -5.36 2.94
C TRP A 60 3.80 -6.12 4.26
N PRO A 61 3.77 -5.43 5.41
CA PRO A 61 3.75 -6.09 6.71
C PRO A 61 2.49 -6.96 6.84
N ASP A 62 2.62 -8.12 7.49
CA ASP A 62 1.49 -9.03 7.70
C ASP A 62 0.28 -8.30 8.32
N GLY A 63 -0.86 -8.36 7.63
CA GLY A 63 -2.11 -7.73 8.08
C GLY A 63 -2.25 -6.24 7.79
N VAL A 64 -1.27 -5.63 7.12
CA VAL A 64 -1.38 -4.29 6.51
C VAL A 64 -1.59 -4.47 5.01
N TRP A 65 -2.62 -3.85 4.46
CA TRP A 65 -2.97 -3.99 3.05
C TRP A 65 -2.66 -2.71 2.30
N PRO A 66 -2.19 -2.81 1.04
CA PRO A 66 -1.97 -1.65 0.20
C PRO A 66 -3.24 -0.82 0.05
N ASP A 67 -3.15 0.45 0.43
CA ASP A 67 -4.22 1.42 0.19
C ASP A 67 -4.16 1.93 -1.26
N PHE A 68 -4.75 1.16 -2.18
CA PHE A 68 -4.92 1.61 -3.56
C PHE A 68 -6.11 2.57 -3.75
N SER A 69 -6.68 3.15 -2.68
CA SER A 69 -7.80 4.09 -2.81
C SER A 69 -7.46 5.29 -3.70
N ALA A 70 -6.19 5.70 -3.73
CA ALA A 70 -5.69 6.76 -4.61
C ALA A 70 -5.73 6.39 -6.11
N ASN A 71 -5.68 5.09 -6.45
CA ASN A 71 -5.79 4.60 -7.82
C ASN A 71 -7.24 4.35 -8.26
N ALA A 72 -8.18 4.39 -7.32
CA ALA A 72 -9.59 4.26 -7.61
C ALA A 72 -10.19 5.65 -7.80
N SER A 73 -10.68 5.94 -9.01
CA SER A 73 -11.62 7.05 -9.21
C SER A 73 -12.98 6.66 -8.64
N VAL A 74 -13.09 6.64 -7.31
CA VAL A 74 -14.35 6.35 -6.63
C VAL A 74 -15.20 7.60 -6.66
N SER A 75 -16.30 7.60 -7.41
CA SER A 75 -17.37 8.55 -7.12
C SER A 75 -17.98 8.12 -5.79
N ASP A 76 -18.11 9.03 -4.81
CA ASP A 76 -18.83 8.77 -3.54
C ASP A 76 -20.29 8.29 -3.74
N ALA A 77 -20.79 8.34 -4.98
CA ALA A 77 -22.03 7.70 -5.40
C ALA A 77 -21.84 6.19 -5.54
N GLY A 78 -22.08 5.45 -4.46
CA GLY A 78 -22.41 4.02 -4.55
C GLY A 78 -23.75 3.77 -5.27
N PHE A 79 -24.13 2.51 -5.45
CA PHE A 79 -25.42 2.13 -6.03
C PHE A 79 -26.47 1.92 -4.95
N ALA A 80 -27.63 2.56 -5.09
CA ALA A 80 -28.76 2.37 -4.18
C ALA A 80 -29.58 1.12 -4.55
N ILE A 81 -30.21 0.48 -3.56
CA ILE A 81 -31.16 -0.62 -3.82
C ILE A 81 -32.30 -0.09 -4.71
N GLY A 82 -32.60 -0.83 -5.78
CA GLY A 82 -33.63 -0.45 -6.76
C GLY A 82 -33.16 0.51 -7.84
N GLN A 83 -31.93 1.03 -7.76
CA GLN A 83 -31.30 1.71 -8.87
C GLN A 83 -30.95 0.69 -9.96
N GLN A 84 -31.20 1.05 -11.21
CA GLN A 84 -30.73 0.25 -12.34
C GLN A 84 -29.19 0.24 -12.33
N MET A 85 -28.62 -0.97 -12.28
CA MET A 85 -27.18 -1.15 -12.36
C MET A 85 -26.69 -0.72 -13.76
N PRO A 86 -25.62 0.09 -13.86
CA PRO A 86 -25.05 0.43 -15.16
C PRO A 86 -24.46 -0.81 -15.84
N ASP A 87 -24.29 -0.73 -17.16
CA ASP A 87 -23.55 -1.76 -17.88
C ASP A 87 -22.08 -1.69 -17.47
N ILE A 88 -21.61 -2.75 -16.84
CA ILE A 88 -20.19 -2.91 -16.53
C ILE A 88 -19.62 -3.88 -17.57
N GLN A 89 -18.54 -3.46 -18.22
CA GLN A 89 -17.76 -4.31 -19.11
C GLN A 89 -16.56 -4.84 -18.32
N LEU A 90 -16.52 -6.15 -18.16
CA LEU A 90 -15.47 -6.89 -17.47
C LEU A 90 -14.63 -7.65 -18.49
N ILE A 91 -13.41 -8.00 -18.12
CA ILE A 91 -12.57 -8.93 -18.89
C ILE A 91 -12.66 -10.30 -18.21
N ASP A 92 -13.02 -11.33 -18.97
CA ASP A 92 -13.07 -12.70 -18.46
C ASP A 92 -11.68 -13.36 -18.42
N ALA A 93 -11.65 -14.63 -17.99
CA ALA A 93 -10.42 -15.41 -17.89
C ALA A 93 -9.74 -15.66 -19.25
N ASP A 94 -10.47 -15.56 -20.36
CA ASP A 94 -9.97 -15.72 -21.73
C ASP A 94 -9.61 -14.38 -22.37
N GLY A 95 -9.65 -13.29 -21.59
CA GLY A 95 -9.35 -11.95 -22.07
C GLY A 95 -10.46 -11.32 -22.92
N GLN A 96 -11.65 -11.92 -22.95
CA GLN A 96 -12.78 -11.39 -23.71
C GLN A 96 -13.57 -10.39 -22.88
N THR A 97 -14.11 -9.38 -23.57
CA THR A 97 -14.99 -8.40 -22.94
C THR A 97 -16.38 -8.99 -22.73
N VAL A 98 -16.81 -9.04 -21.48
CA VAL A 98 -18.14 -9.49 -21.04
C VAL A 98 -18.91 -8.29 -20.51
N SER A 99 -20.10 -8.05 -21.04
CA SER A 99 -21.00 -6.99 -20.60
C SER A 99 -22.06 -7.55 -19.66
N LEU A 100 -22.34 -6.85 -18.56
CA LEU A 100 -23.41 -7.26 -17.64
C LEU A 100 -24.79 -7.31 -18.31
N HIS A 101 -25.04 -6.49 -19.33
CA HIS A 101 -26.28 -6.54 -20.09
C HIS A 101 -26.52 -7.87 -20.80
N GLN A 102 -25.48 -8.67 -21.07
CA GLN A 102 -25.64 -10.00 -21.66
C GLN A 102 -26.41 -10.96 -20.75
N PHE A 103 -26.44 -10.69 -19.45
CA PHE A 103 -27.15 -11.49 -18.46
C PHE A 103 -28.58 -10.99 -18.19
N TYR A 104 -29.16 -10.18 -19.09
CA TYR A 104 -30.52 -9.66 -18.93
C TYR A 104 -31.53 -10.79 -18.68
N GLY A 105 -32.33 -10.64 -17.62
CA GLY A 105 -33.33 -11.62 -17.19
C GLY A 105 -32.82 -12.67 -16.21
N MET A 106 -31.54 -12.64 -15.83
CA MET A 106 -30.96 -13.48 -14.78
C MET A 106 -30.66 -12.67 -13.52
N VAL A 107 -30.57 -13.36 -12.38
CA VAL A 107 -29.99 -12.79 -11.15
C VAL A 107 -28.47 -12.92 -11.26
N VAL A 108 -27.77 -11.79 -11.17
CA VAL A 108 -26.32 -11.72 -11.21
C VAL A 108 -25.82 -11.46 -9.79
N LEU A 109 -24.89 -12.30 -9.32
CA LEU A 109 -24.15 -12.07 -8.08
C LEU A 109 -22.76 -11.56 -8.46
N LEU A 110 -22.39 -10.41 -7.93
CA LEU A 110 -21.05 -9.85 -8.09
C LEU A 110 -20.28 -10.07 -6.80
N ASP A 111 -19.23 -10.87 -6.91
CA ASP A 111 -18.27 -11.10 -5.85
C ASP A 111 -16.99 -10.34 -6.19
N LEU A 112 -16.55 -9.47 -5.28
CA LEU A 112 -15.37 -8.63 -5.46
C LEU A 112 -14.28 -9.17 -4.53
N GLY A 113 -13.31 -9.87 -5.12
CA GLY A 113 -12.13 -10.39 -4.42
C GLY A 113 -10.86 -9.66 -4.84
N ALA A 114 -9.98 -9.40 -3.88
CA ALA A 114 -8.62 -8.97 -4.16
C ALA A 114 -7.76 -10.21 -4.42
N GLY A 115 -7.39 -10.47 -5.67
CA GLY A 115 -6.72 -11.72 -6.09
C GLY A 115 -5.33 -11.98 -5.49
N TRP A 116 -4.79 -11.04 -4.71
CA TRP A 116 -3.49 -11.16 -4.03
C TRP A 116 -3.57 -11.78 -2.63
N CYS A 117 -4.72 -12.30 -2.19
CA CYS A 117 -4.86 -13.00 -0.91
C CYS A 117 -4.94 -14.53 -1.06
N GLY A 118 -4.24 -15.27 -0.19
CA GLY A 118 -4.65 -16.63 0.21
C GLY A 118 -5.77 -16.57 1.25
N PRO A 119 -6.51 -17.67 1.47
CA PRO A 119 -7.63 -17.72 2.42
C PRO A 119 -7.21 -17.46 3.87
#